data_AF-A0A263BYE9-F1
#
_entry.id   AF-A0A263BYE9-F1
#
_cell.length_a   1.000
_cell.length_b   1.000
_cell.length_c   1.000
_cell.angle_alpha   90.00
_cell.angle_beta   90.00
_cell.angle_gamma   90.00
#
_symmetry.space_group_name_H-M   'P 1'
#
loop_
_entity.id
_entity.type
_entity.pdbx_description
1 polymer ?
#
loop_
_entity_poly.entity_id
_entity_poly.type
_entity_poly.pdbx_seq_one_letter_code
_entity_poly.pdbx_strand_id
1 'polypeptide(L)'
;MDIMLYHSYLPESHEFHVPLEEILTFGIKSNTKSNNRYSNGGKVKIEITEKLKPKEAPDWIDFRKAVGADLTNRFSKSFCFPLFTNKVLVFNGEVSINIYDQAFYEDLKDTDEEVLNFDTGRSIEHWIKEYWESMVTLEQYFQEKPYSKPEILIFEDVPEQIIRECE
;
A
#
# COMPACT_ATOMS: atom_id res chain seq x y z
N MET A 1 -18.81 -12.06 7.35
CA MET A 1 -18.79 -11.24 6.12
C MET A 1 -17.55 -11.66 5.38
N ASP A 2 -17.69 -12.31 4.23
CA ASP A 2 -16.55 -12.85 3.50
C ASP A 2 -15.91 -11.70 2.70
N ILE A 3 -14.86 -11.10 3.26
CA ILE A 3 -14.15 -9.99 2.63
C ILE A 3 -13.24 -10.56 1.55
N MET A 4 -13.39 -10.04 0.33
CA MET A 4 -12.48 -10.31 -0.79
C MET A 4 -11.53 -9.14 -0.97
N LEU A 5 -10.26 -9.44 -1.19
CA LEU A 5 -9.22 -8.48 -1.54
C LEU A 5 -8.77 -8.69 -2.99
N TYR A 6 -8.32 -7.61 -3.61
CA TYR A 6 -7.92 -7.57 -5.01
C TYR A 6 -6.49 -7.03 -5.13
N HIS A 7 -5.66 -7.73 -5.90
CA HIS A 7 -4.33 -7.34 -6.30
C HIS A 7 -4.26 -7.18 -7.82
N SER A 8 -3.47 -6.23 -8.29
CA SER A 8 -3.47 -5.82 -9.69
C SER A 8 -3.02 -6.96 -10.61
N TYR A 9 -3.83 -7.26 -11.62
CA TYR A 9 -3.43 -8.10 -12.76
C TYR A 9 -3.36 -7.22 -14.01
N LEU A 10 -2.14 -6.84 -14.39
CA LEU A 10 -1.89 -5.86 -15.43
C LEU A 10 -1.70 -6.54 -16.81
N PRO A 11 -2.03 -5.86 -17.93
CA PRO A 11 -1.78 -6.39 -19.27
C PRO A 11 -0.31 -6.73 -19.52
N GLU A 12 -0.02 -7.70 -20.38
CA GLU A 12 1.36 -8.13 -20.72
C GLU A 12 2.26 -6.97 -21.22
N SER A 13 1.66 -5.94 -21.82
CA SER A 13 2.38 -4.75 -22.29
C SER A 13 2.80 -3.80 -21.16
N HIS A 14 2.28 -3.97 -19.95
CA HIS A 14 2.56 -3.10 -18.82
C HIS A 14 3.88 -3.49 -18.14
N GLU A 15 4.70 -2.50 -17.77
CA GLU A 15 6.01 -2.78 -17.17
C GLU A 15 5.91 -3.63 -15.89
N PHE A 16 4.92 -3.40 -15.02
CA PHE A 16 4.66 -4.19 -13.81
C PHE A 16 3.83 -5.46 -14.00
N HIS A 17 3.66 -5.93 -15.24
CA HIS A 17 3.01 -7.22 -15.49
C HIS A 17 3.73 -8.37 -14.77
N VAL A 18 2.94 -9.30 -14.24
CA VAL A 18 3.38 -10.57 -13.68
C VAL A 18 2.51 -11.68 -14.29
N PRO A 19 3.12 -12.74 -14.84
CA PRO A 19 2.36 -13.86 -15.38
C PRO A 19 1.50 -14.53 -14.32
N LEU A 20 0.29 -14.96 -14.70
CA LEU A 20 -0.61 -15.72 -13.81
C LEU A 20 0.10 -16.95 -13.22
N GLU A 21 0.89 -17.66 -14.02
CA GLU A 21 1.64 -18.86 -13.59
C GLU A 21 2.61 -18.56 -12.45
N GLU A 22 3.25 -17.38 -12.45
CA GLU A 22 4.16 -16.96 -11.38
C GLU A 22 3.39 -16.76 -10.07
N ILE A 23 2.24 -16.07 -10.14
CA ILE A 23 1.37 -15.84 -8.98
C ILE A 23 0.80 -17.15 -8.43
N LEU A 24 0.36 -18.06 -9.30
CA LEU A 24 -0.18 -19.36 -8.89
C LEU A 24 0.90 -20.34 -8.40
N THR A 25 2.18 -20.05 -8.64
CA THR A 25 3.30 -20.88 -8.16
C THR A 25 3.91 -20.35 -6.86
N PHE A 26 4.01 -19.03 -6.72
CA PHE A 26 4.78 -18.41 -5.64
C PHE A 26 3.97 -17.52 -4.71
N GLY A 27 2.69 -17.28 -5.01
CA GLY A 27 1.85 -16.33 -4.30
C GLY A 27 2.19 -14.87 -4.66
N ILE A 28 1.61 -13.94 -3.91
CA ILE A 28 1.93 -12.51 -4.01
C ILE A 28 2.81 -12.12 -2.84
N LYS A 29 3.97 -11.56 -3.13
CA LYS A 29 4.98 -11.15 -2.16
C LYS A 29 5.22 -9.65 -2.25
N SER A 30 5.86 -9.10 -1.23
CA SER A 30 6.26 -7.69 -1.20
C SER A 30 7.12 -7.26 -2.40
N ASN A 31 7.87 -8.19 -3.00
CA ASN A 31 8.71 -7.96 -4.18
C ASN A 31 8.08 -8.40 -5.50
N THR A 32 6.85 -8.91 -5.50
CA THR A 32 6.12 -9.21 -6.74
C THR A 32 5.97 -7.92 -7.55
N LYS A 33 6.28 -7.98 -8.85
CA LYS A 33 6.41 -6.76 -9.68
C LYS A 33 5.13 -5.92 -9.72
N SER A 34 3.97 -6.57 -9.77
CA SER A 34 2.65 -5.93 -9.75
C SER A 34 2.39 -5.14 -8.47
N ASN A 35 3.05 -5.49 -7.35
CA ASN A 35 2.94 -4.77 -6.08
C ASN A 35 3.42 -3.32 -6.18
N ASN A 36 4.31 -3.00 -7.15
CA ASN A 36 4.78 -1.63 -7.38
C ASN A 36 3.67 -0.68 -7.87
N ARG A 37 2.50 -1.20 -8.25
CA ARG A 37 1.34 -0.36 -8.62
C ARG A 37 0.69 0.33 -7.41
N TYR A 38 0.91 -0.21 -6.22
CA TYR A 38 0.28 0.25 -4.98
C TYR A 38 1.13 1.32 -4.31
N SER A 39 0.47 2.31 -3.70
CA SER A 39 1.15 3.18 -2.76
C SER A 39 1.48 2.38 -1.49
N ASN A 40 2.62 2.74 -0.89
CA ASN A 40 3.04 2.27 0.42
C ASN A 40 3.78 3.42 1.08
N GLY A 41 3.00 4.39 1.59
CA GLY A 41 3.52 5.63 2.17
C GLY A 41 4.56 5.37 3.26
N GLY A 42 4.35 4.34 4.07
CA GLY A 42 5.29 3.94 5.12
C GLY A 42 6.67 3.51 4.61
N LYS A 43 6.79 3.06 3.36
CA LYS A 43 8.08 2.63 2.76
C LYS A 43 8.89 3.78 2.16
N VAL A 44 8.28 4.93 1.88
CA VAL A 44 8.91 6.02 1.09
C VAL A 44 10.16 6.60 1.78
N LYS A 45 10.07 6.93 3.08
CA LYS A 45 11.21 7.34 3.93
C LYS A 45 11.29 6.43 5.15
N ILE A 46 11.64 5.16 4.91
CA ILE A 46 11.55 4.09 5.91
C ILE A 46 12.26 4.42 7.23
N GLU A 47 13.39 5.12 7.19
CA GLU A 47 14.14 5.50 8.39
C GLU A 47 13.34 6.45 9.28
N ILE A 48 12.59 7.38 8.68
CA ILE A 48 11.73 8.33 9.38
C ILE A 48 10.48 7.60 9.88
N THR A 49 9.88 6.76 9.03
CA THR A 49 8.71 5.94 9.39
C THR A 49 8.96 5.08 10.63
N GLU A 50 10.08 4.35 10.65
CA GLU A 50 10.44 3.49 11.79
C GLU A 50 10.76 4.30 13.05
N LYS A 51 11.41 5.46 12.91
CA LYS A 51 11.70 6.35 14.05
C LYS A 51 10.43 6.93 14.68
N LEU A 52 9.38 7.15 13.89
CA LEU A 52 8.11 7.73 14.32
C LEU A 52 7.04 6.69 14.63
N LYS A 53 7.37 5.39 14.58
CA LYS A 53 6.44 4.30 14.89
C LYS A 53 5.84 4.48 16.31
N PRO A 54 4.50 4.54 16.44
CA PRO A 54 3.84 4.60 17.74
C PRO A 54 4.18 3.37 18.60
N LYS A 55 4.22 3.53 19.92
CA LYS A 55 4.59 2.43 20.85
C LYS A 55 3.54 1.32 20.87
N GLU A 56 2.30 1.68 20.60
CA GLU A 56 1.12 0.83 20.52
C GLU A 56 0.95 0.17 19.15
N ALA A 57 1.74 0.57 18.15
CA ALA A 57 1.66 -0.01 16.81
C ALA A 57 2.13 -1.48 16.86
N PRO A 58 1.43 -2.42 16.20
CA PRO A 58 1.82 -3.82 16.21
C PRO A 58 3.28 -4.06 15.79
N ASP A 59 3.97 -4.92 16.55
CA ASP A 59 5.39 -5.23 16.33
C ASP A 59 5.66 -5.90 14.97
N TRP A 60 4.66 -6.57 14.40
CA TRP A 60 4.76 -7.26 13.11
C TRP A 60 4.67 -6.32 11.90
N ILE A 61 4.36 -5.03 12.08
CA ILE A 61 4.36 -4.05 10.98
C ILE A 61 5.79 -3.86 10.48
N ASP A 62 6.00 -4.18 9.20
CA ASP A 62 7.22 -3.92 8.44
C ASP A 62 6.83 -3.50 7.01
N PHE A 63 6.88 -2.19 6.73
CA PHE A 63 6.47 -1.65 5.44
C PHE A 63 7.32 -2.14 4.26
N ARG A 64 8.52 -2.69 4.52
CA ARG A 64 9.34 -3.32 3.48
C ARG A 64 8.74 -4.63 2.98
N LYS A 65 7.88 -5.27 3.78
CA LYS A 65 7.25 -6.57 3.51
C LYS A 65 5.76 -6.46 3.20
N ALA A 66 5.22 -5.25 3.12
CA ALA A 66 3.80 -5.07 2.84
C ALA A 66 3.44 -5.40 1.38
N VAL A 67 2.29 -6.05 1.20
CA VAL A 67 1.61 -6.28 -0.07
C VAL A 67 0.40 -5.35 -0.15
N GLY A 68 0.31 -4.57 -1.23
CA GLY A 68 -0.82 -3.70 -1.49
C GLY A 68 -2.03 -4.47 -2.02
N ALA A 69 -3.23 -4.05 -1.62
CA ALA A 69 -4.48 -4.61 -2.10
C ALA A 69 -5.58 -3.54 -2.20
N ASP A 70 -6.70 -3.90 -2.80
CA ASP A 70 -7.93 -3.10 -2.88
C ASP A 70 -9.13 -3.87 -2.34
N LEU A 71 -10.16 -3.16 -1.86
CA LEU A 71 -11.46 -3.77 -1.46
C LEU A 71 -12.40 -4.05 -2.63
N THR A 72 -12.09 -3.49 -3.80
CA THR A 72 -12.92 -3.59 -4.99
C THR A 72 -12.04 -3.88 -6.19
N ASN A 73 -12.55 -4.66 -7.14
CA ASN A 73 -11.87 -4.80 -8.42
C ASN A 73 -11.86 -3.46 -9.16
N ARG A 74 -10.67 -2.86 -9.33
CA ARG A 74 -10.48 -1.60 -10.07
C ARG A 74 -10.16 -1.81 -11.55
N PHE A 75 -10.05 -3.06 -11.98
CA PHE A 75 -9.52 -3.44 -13.29
C PHE A 75 -10.48 -4.40 -14.00
N SER A 76 -10.27 -4.61 -15.30
CA SER A 76 -10.97 -5.68 -16.03
C SER A 76 -10.55 -7.08 -15.59
N LYS A 77 -9.35 -7.20 -14.99
CA LYS A 77 -8.81 -8.43 -14.41
C LYS A 77 -8.02 -8.10 -13.16
N SER A 78 -8.19 -8.92 -12.12
CA SER A 78 -7.41 -8.83 -10.88
C SER A 78 -7.10 -10.22 -10.35
N PHE A 79 -6.00 -10.35 -9.60
CA PHE A 79 -5.83 -11.46 -8.69
C PHE A 79 -6.69 -11.19 -7.47
N CYS A 80 -7.55 -12.12 -7.08
CA CYS A 80 -8.46 -11.96 -5.96
C CYS A 80 -8.32 -13.13 -4.99
N PHE A 81 -8.48 -12.84 -3.70
CA PHE A 81 -8.34 -13.82 -2.63
C PHE A 81 -9.18 -13.39 -1.43
N PRO A 82 -9.73 -14.34 -0.64
CA PRO A 82 -10.43 -14.02 0.59
C PRO A 82 -9.45 -13.44 1.62
N LEU A 83 -9.95 -12.62 2.54
CA LEU A 83 -9.20 -12.22 3.73
C LEU A 83 -8.77 -13.47 4.51
N PHE A 84 -7.46 -13.68 4.63
CA PHE A 84 -6.86 -14.89 5.20
C PHE A 84 -6.04 -14.63 6.47
N THR A 85 -5.78 -13.36 6.79
CA THR A 85 -4.95 -12.94 7.91
C THR A 85 -5.56 -11.71 8.58
N ASN A 86 -5.25 -11.52 9.87
CA ASN A 86 -5.58 -10.30 10.61
C ASN A 86 -4.48 -9.23 10.52
N LYS A 87 -3.36 -9.52 9.85
CA LYS A 87 -2.26 -8.57 9.62
C LYS A 87 -2.52 -7.67 8.41
N VAL A 88 -3.74 -7.13 8.35
CA VAL A 88 -4.19 -6.19 7.33
C VAL A 88 -4.53 -4.89 8.02
N LEU A 89 -3.91 -3.81 7.56
CA LEU A 89 -4.18 -2.46 8.04
C LEU A 89 -4.59 -1.58 6.89
N VAL A 90 -5.39 -0.59 7.23
CA VAL A 90 -5.85 0.44 6.31
C VAL A 90 -5.25 1.77 6.76
N PHE A 91 -4.72 2.51 5.80
CA PHE A 91 -4.16 3.85 5.98
C PHE A 91 -4.89 4.85 5.09
N ASN A 92 -4.79 6.14 5.42
CA ASN A 92 -5.32 7.19 4.57
C ASN A 92 -4.46 7.35 3.31
N GLY A 93 -4.98 6.95 2.16
CA GLY A 93 -4.29 7.02 0.88
C GLY A 93 -3.99 8.45 0.41
N GLU A 94 -4.73 9.46 0.87
CA GLU A 94 -4.41 10.87 0.55
C GLU A 94 -3.14 11.32 1.29
N VAL A 95 -2.96 10.88 2.53
CA VAL A 95 -1.72 11.13 3.28
C VAL A 95 -0.56 10.39 2.64
N SER A 96 -0.78 9.15 2.19
CA SER A 96 0.24 8.40 1.45
C SER A 96 0.71 9.16 0.22
N ILE A 97 -0.20 9.72 -0.60
CA ILE A 97 0.17 10.57 -1.75
C ILE A 97 1.00 11.78 -1.32
N ASN A 98 0.61 12.49 -0.26
CA ASN A 98 1.38 13.62 0.25
C ASN A 98 2.79 13.22 0.72
N ILE A 99 2.96 12.01 1.26
CA ILE A 99 4.30 11.48 1.60
C ILE A 99 5.16 11.35 0.33
N TYR A 100 4.61 10.80 -0.75
CA TYR A 100 5.34 10.68 -2.02
C TYR A 100 5.71 12.06 -2.59
N ASP A 101 4.75 12.97 -2.68
CA ASP A 101 4.95 14.32 -3.23
C ASP A 101 5.99 15.09 -2.40
N GLN A 102 5.86 15.09 -1.08
CA GLN A 102 6.80 15.79 -0.21
C GLN A 102 8.19 15.16 -0.23
N ALA A 103 8.30 13.83 -0.27
CA ALA A 103 9.60 13.16 -0.38
C ALA A 103 10.30 13.50 -1.70
N PHE A 104 9.55 13.52 -2.80
CA PHE A 104 10.05 13.88 -4.12
C PHE A 104 10.52 15.34 -4.15
N TYR A 105 9.73 16.26 -3.60
CA TYR A 105 10.12 17.66 -3.44
C TYR A 105 11.40 17.81 -2.62
N GLU A 106 11.46 17.23 -1.41
CA GLU A 106 12.61 17.38 -0.52
C GLU A 106 13.92 16.84 -1.12
N ASP A 107 13.84 15.77 -1.91
CA ASP A 107 15.01 15.14 -2.55
C ASP A 107 15.57 15.94 -3.73
N LEU A 108 14.75 16.76 -4.39
CA LEU A 108 15.10 17.35 -5.69
C LEU A 108 14.99 18.88 -5.76
N LYS A 109 14.40 19.54 -4.76
CA LYS A 109 14.15 20.99 -4.75
C LYS A 109 15.36 21.89 -5.02
N ASP A 110 16.56 21.41 -4.74
CA ASP A 110 17.81 22.16 -4.97
C ASP A 110 18.38 21.97 -6.39
N THR A 111 17.79 21.07 -7.18
CA THR A 111 18.31 20.64 -8.49
C THR A 111 17.29 20.70 -9.62
N ASP A 112 16.00 20.77 -9.30
CA ASP A 112 14.91 20.76 -10.28
C ASP A 112 13.79 21.72 -9.83
N GLU A 113 13.58 22.80 -10.58
CA GLU A 113 12.55 23.80 -10.26
C GLU A 113 11.13 23.26 -10.47
N GLU A 114 10.92 22.23 -11.31
CA GLU A 114 9.59 21.66 -11.56
C GLU A 114 9.03 20.93 -10.33
N VAL A 115 9.92 20.49 -9.42
CA VAL A 115 9.52 19.75 -8.21
C VAL A 115 8.87 20.64 -7.16
N LEU A 116 8.95 21.97 -7.30
CA LEU A 116 8.24 22.92 -6.44
C LEU A 116 6.71 22.72 -6.48
N ASN A 117 6.18 22.13 -7.55
CA ASN A 117 4.76 21.78 -7.66
C ASN A 117 4.33 20.62 -6.74
N PHE A 118 5.29 19.90 -6.15
CA PHE A 118 5.08 18.78 -5.25
C PHE A 118 5.31 19.17 -3.78
N ASP A 119 5.65 20.43 -3.50
CA ASP A 119 5.69 20.94 -2.12
C ASP A 119 4.28 20.94 -1.54
N THR A 120 4.09 20.10 -0.52
CA THR A 120 2.83 19.95 0.19
C THR A 120 2.63 21.03 1.27
N GLY A 121 3.64 21.87 1.51
CA GLY A 121 3.66 22.91 2.53
C GLY A 121 3.91 22.39 3.96
N ARG A 122 4.25 21.11 4.12
CA ARG A 122 4.51 20.45 5.40
C ARG A 122 5.74 19.56 5.29
N SER A 123 6.43 19.28 6.40
CA SER A 123 7.60 18.39 6.37
C SER A 123 7.21 16.93 6.17
N ILE A 124 8.14 16.12 5.69
CA ILE A 124 7.93 14.67 5.57
C ILE A 124 7.60 14.00 6.91
N GLU A 125 8.18 14.44 8.04
CA GLU A 125 7.84 13.90 9.37
C GLU A 125 6.42 14.20 9.79
N HIS A 126 5.85 15.33 9.34
CA HIS A 126 4.45 15.65 9.63
C HIS A 126 3.54 14.63 8.95
N TRP A 127 3.72 14.39 7.65
CA TRP A 127 2.89 13.43 6.92
C TRP A 127 3.07 12.00 7.40
N ILE A 128 4.29 11.60 7.77
CA ILE A 128 4.53 10.27 8.33
C ILE A 128 3.83 10.09 9.68
N LYS A 129 3.76 11.13 10.53
CA LYS A 129 2.95 11.08 11.76
C LYS A 129 1.47 10.93 11.46
N GLU A 130 0.92 11.75 10.56
CA GLU A 130 -0.48 11.65 10.16
C GLU A 130 -0.81 10.28 9.55
N TYR A 131 0.14 9.71 8.81
CA TYR A 131 -0.01 8.38 8.22
C TYR A 131 -0.10 7.30 9.30
N TRP A 132 0.79 7.33 10.30
CA TRP A 132 0.69 6.46 11.48
C TRP A 132 -0.61 6.67 12.27
N GLU A 133 -1.05 7.91 12.45
CA GLU A 133 -2.30 8.25 13.14
C GLU A 133 -3.55 7.79 12.35
N SER A 134 -3.45 7.66 11.03
CA SER A 134 -4.54 7.17 10.16
C SER A 134 -4.72 5.65 10.16
N MET A 135 -3.80 4.92 10.80
CA MET A 135 -3.77 3.46 10.82
C MET A 135 -4.99 2.91 11.55
N VAL A 136 -5.80 2.12 10.84
CA VAL A 136 -6.92 1.39 11.43
C VAL A 136 -6.94 -0.06 10.96
N THR A 137 -7.61 -0.92 11.72
CA THR A 137 -7.90 -2.28 11.26
C THR A 137 -8.94 -2.26 10.14
N LEU A 138 -8.98 -3.33 9.35
CA LEU A 138 -9.99 -3.49 8.31
C LEU A 138 -11.42 -3.47 8.87
N GLU A 139 -11.63 -4.05 10.06
CA GLU A 139 -12.92 -4.04 10.76
C GLU A 139 -13.36 -2.61 11.11
N GLN A 140 -12.48 -1.83 11.75
CA GLN A 140 -12.75 -0.43 12.08
C GLN A 140 -13.02 0.40 10.83
N TYR A 141 -12.26 0.17 9.75
CA TYR A 141 -12.50 0.86 8.48
C TYR A 141 -13.91 0.60 7.93
N PHE A 142 -14.41 -0.64 8.00
CA PHE A 142 -15.78 -0.95 7.55
C PHE A 142 -16.87 -0.33 8.43
N GLN A 143 -16.60 -0.15 9.73
CA GLN A 143 -17.53 0.46 10.68
C GLN A 143 -17.59 1.98 10.54
N GLU A 144 -16.43 2.63 10.40
CA GLU A 144 -16.31 4.09 10.51
C GLU A 144 -16.09 4.79 9.16
N LYS A 145 -15.48 4.09 8.20
CA LYS A 145 -15.04 4.64 6.90
C LYS A 145 -14.35 6.00 7.03
N PRO A 146 -13.25 6.10 7.81
CA PRO A 146 -12.65 7.36 8.20
C PRO A 146 -12.09 8.20 7.03
N TYR A 147 -11.86 7.59 5.87
CA TYR A 147 -11.40 8.27 4.65
C TYR A 147 -11.93 7.58 3.39
N SER A 148 -12.03 8.34 2.29
CA SER A 148 -12.64 7.91 1.03
C SER A 148 -11.69 7.12 0.12
N LYS A 149 -10.38 7.33 0.28
CA LYS A 149 -9.31 6.66 -0.48
C LYS A 149 -8.46 5.82 0.46
N PRO A 150 -8.83 4.57 0.75
CA PRO A 150 -8.02 3.70 1.59
C PRO A 150 -6.78 3.22 0.83
N GLU A 151 -5.66 3.17 1.53
CA GLU A 151 -4.50 2.34 1.17
C GLU A 151 -4.54 1.09 2.05
N ILE A 152 -4.53 -0.09 1.44
CA ILE A 152 -4.67 -1.36 2.17
C ILE A 152 -3.40 -2.14 2.01
N LEU A 153 -2.80 -2.46 3.16
CA LEU A 153 -1.53 -3.16 3.25
C LEU A 153 -1.71 -4.44 4.04
N ILE A 154 -1.27 -5.54 3.44
CA ILE A 154 -1.18 -6.87 4.05
C ILE A 154 0.28 -7.07 4.44
N PHE A 155 0.56 -7.32 5.72
CA PHE A 155 1.92 -7.47 6.25
C PHE A 155 2.38 -8.93 6.27
N GLU A 156 1.88 -9.73 5.34
CA GLU A 156 2.23 -11.13 5.09
C GLU A 156 2.12 -11.43 3.59
N ASP A 157 2.90 -12.41 3.12
CA ASP A 157 2.78 -12.90 1.74
C ASP A 157 1.41 -13.57 1.55
N VAL A 158 0.80 -13.35 0.38
CA VAL A 158 -0.47 -13.98 0.01
C VAL A 158 -0.21 -15.37 -0.55
N PRO A 159 -0.72 -16.45 0.09
CA PRO A 159 -0.47 -17.81 -0.36
C PRO A 159 -1.10 -18.10 -1.74
N GLU A 160 -0.39 -18.87 -2.57
CA GLU A 160 -0.85 -19.24 -3.92
C GLU A 160 -2.17 -20.00 -3.92
N GLN A 161 -2.46 -20.80 -2.89
CA GLN A 161 -3.62 -21.69 -2.83
C GLN A 161 -4.95 -20.95 -2.72
N ILE A 162 -4.93 -19.68 -2.31
CA ILE A 162 -6.15 -18.88 -2.10
C ILE A 162 -6.36 -17.84 -3.21
N ILE A 163 -5.43 -17.73 -4.15
CA ILE A 163 -5.48 -16.75 -5.23
C ILE A 163 -6.21 -17.35 -6.43
N ARG A 164 -7.06 -16.52 -7.04
CA ARG A 164 -7.67 -16.81 -8.34
C ARG A 164 -7.71 -15.53 -9.19
N GLU A 165 -7.96 -15.69 -10.48
CA GLU A 165 -8.29 -14.58 -11.36
C GLU A 165 -9.77 -14.19 -11.17
N CYS A 166 -10.04 -12.89 -11.09
CA CYS A 166 -11.37 -12.29 -11.09
C CYS A 166 -11.48 -11.28 -12.25
N GLU A 167 -12.66 -11.24 -12.89
CA GLU A 167 -13.09 -10.22 -13.84
C GLU A 167 -14.13 -9.29 -13.19
#